data_AF-A0A843GTU3-F1
#
_entry.id   AF-A0A843GTU3-F1
#
_cell.length_a   1.000
_cell.length_b   1.000
_cell.length_c   1.000
_cell.angle_alpha   90.00
_cell.angle_beta   90.00
_cell.angle_gamma   90.00
#
_symmetry.space_group_name_H-M   'P 1'
#
loop_
_entity.id
_entity.type
_entity.pdbx_description
1 polymer ?
#
loop_
_entity_poly.entity_id
_entity_poly.type
_entity_poly.pdbx_seq_one_letter_code
_entity_poly.pdbx_strand_id
1 'polypeptide(L)'
;MLLKVLKYLYPFSLVGGDEDNPPAPNPDDPAPIPSPDEVLDIKNNYVPKKDYEKLEGDYRKVVDSILNGGELPANPNGEEAPDMAQLRKELYDPNNSLSNLDYVKKTLQLREAYIQETGKDPFLPTGINGDPFKNDQEKLAAEQSAAKVAKVLQEAVDEANGDPETFDIILSKLIK
;
A
#
# COMPACT_ATOMS: atom_id res chain seq x y z
N MET A 1 -2.79 6.84 21.07
CA MET A 1 -1.34 7.14 21.16
C MET A 1 -0.73 6.88 19.78
N LEU A 2 -0.35 7.94 19.08
CA LEU A 2 0.28 7.91 17.76
C LEU A 2 1.80 7.90 17.95
N LEU A 3 2.50 6.95 17.34
CA LEU A 3 3.96 6.81 17.42
C LEU A 3 4.61 7.44 16.20
N LYS A 4 5.64 8.26 16.44
CA LYS A 4 6.42 8.99 15.43
C LYS A 4 7.32 8.00 14.68
N VAL A 5 7.17 7.85 13.35
CA VAL A 5 8.12 7.10 12.54
C VAL A 5 9.39 7.95 12.41
N LEU A 6 10.47 7.47 13.01
CA LEU A 6 11.82 8.05 12.96
C LEU A 6 12.31 8.13 11.50
N LYS A 7 12.19 9.31 10.88
CA LYS A 7 12.82 9.63 9.58
C LYS A 7 14.20 10.28 9.73
N TYR A 8 14.83 10.19 10.91
CA TYR A 8 16.11 10.84 11.21
C TYR A 8 17.09 9.91 11.93
N LEU A 9 17.43 8.78 11.31
CA LEU A 9 18.65 8.05 11.66
C LEU A 9 19.55 7.97 10.42
N TYR A 10 20.60 8.80 10.48
CA TYR A 10 21.76 8.94 9.59
C TYR A 10 21.63 9.83 8.34
N PRO A 11 22.15 11.07 8.47
CA PRO A 11 23.31 11.47 7.70
C PRO A 11 24.51 11.55 8.65
N PHE A 12 25.42 10.57 8.60
CA PHE A 12 26.72 10.71 9.23
C PHE A 12 27.55 11.66 8.36
N SER A 13 27.30 12.97 8.51
CA SER A 13 28.17 14.00 7.94
C SER A 13 29.44 14.07 8.79
N LEU A 14 30.53 13.58 8.21
CA LEU A 14 31.88 13.91 8.63
C LEU A 14 32.12 15.42 8.44
N VAL A 15 32.62 16.04 9.52
CA VAL A 15 33.49 17.24 9.52
C VAL A 15 32.85 18.61 9.26
N GLY A 16 32.85 19.45 10.31
CA GLY A 16 33.30 20.85 10.23
C GLY A 16 32.26 21.94 10.49
N GLY A 17 32.55 22.82 11.45
CA GLY A 17 32.12 24.22 11.45
C GLY A 17 31.13 24.60 12.56
N ASP A 18 31.62 25.42 13.49
CA ASP A 18 30.86 26.15 14.50
C ASP A 18 29.84 27.14 13.89
N GLU A 19 28.88 27.53 14.73
CA GLU A 19 27.83 28.57 14.57
C GLU A 19 26.46 28.07 14.03
N ASP A 20 25.39 28.44 14.72
CA ASP A 20 23.96 28.12 14.49
C ASP A 20 23.40 26.78 15.00
N ASN A 21 23.79 26.33 16.21
CA ASN A 21 22.95 25.40 16.95
C ASN A 21 21.97 26.20 17.84
N PRO A 22 20.65 26.19 17.57
CA PRO A 22 19.70 26.90 18.42
C PRO A 22 19.76 26.36 19.86
N PRO A 23 19.62 27.22 20.88
CA PRO A 23 19.62 26.79 22.27
C PRO A 23 18.54 25.72 22.47
N ALA A 24 18.90 24.66 23.19
CA ALA A 24 17.96 23.59 23.52
C ALA A 24 16.71 24.18 24.22
N PRO A 25 15.50 23.74 23.85
CA PRO A 25 14.27 24.26 24.44
C PRO A 25 14.24 24.00 25.95
N ASN A 26 13.78 25.00 26.71
CA ASN A 26 13.70 24.93 28.17
C ASN A 26 12.62 23.91 28.57
N PRO A 27 12.90 22.94 29.48
CA PRO A 27 11.93 21.93 29.91
C PRO A 27 10.65 22.50 30.55
N ASP A 28 10.66 23.76 30.98
CA ASP A 28 9.50 24.45 31.58
C ASP A 28 8.65 25.22 30.56
N ASP A 29 9.04 25.28 29.28
CA ASP A 29 8.22 25.89 28.24
C ASP A 29 7.06 24.96 27.86
N PRO A 30 5.81 25.44 27.77
CA PRO A 30 4.70 24.64 27.29
C PRO A 30 5.02 24.15 25.88
N ALA A 31 4.86 22.85 25.64
CA ALA A 31 5.10 22.24 24.33
C ALA A 31 4.38 23.06 23.25
N PRO A 32 5.07 23.45 22.16
CA PRO A 32 4.46 24.20 21.08
C PRO A 32 3.18 23.49 20.61
N ILE A 33 2.06 24.20 20.65
CA ILE A 33 0.80 23.66 20.11
C ILE A 33 0.99 23.58 18.60
N PRO A 34 0.85 22.39 17.99
CA PRO A 34 1.08 22.24 16.55
C PRO A 34 0.09 23.12 15.77
N SER A 35 0.60 23.79 14.74
CA SER A 35 -0.18 24.58 13.81
C SER A 35 -1.21 23.72 13.06
N PRO A 36 -2.29 24.31 12.52
CA PRO A 36 -3.28 23.58 11.73
C PRO A 36 -2.68 22.79 10.55
N ASP A 37 -1.60 23.30 9.94
CA ASP A 37 -0.91 22.65 8.83
C ASP A 37 -0.14 21.40 9.28
N GLU A 38 0.51 21.47 10.44
CA GLU A 38 1.18 20.31 11.06
C GLU A 38 0.17 19.23 11.45
N VAL A 39 -1.04 19.61 11.89
CA VAL A 39 -2.11 18.65 12.20
C VAL A 39 -2.60 17.92 10.94
N LEU A 40 -2.63 18.59 9.78
CA LEU A 40 -3.01 17.96 8.51
C LEU A 40 -1.92 17.00 8.02
N ASP A 41 -0.67 17.39 8.16
CA ASP A 41 0.48 16.57 7.78
C ASP A 41 0.61 15.32 8.69
N ILE A 42 0.22 15.46 9.96
CA ILE A 42 0.06 14.34 10.91
C ILE A 42 -1.09 13.40 10.51
N LYS A 43 -2.16 13.88 9.90
CA LYS A 43 -3.24 12.96 9.46
C LYS A 43 -2.85 12.18 8.20
N ASN A 44 -2.12 12.82 7.29
CA ASN A 44 -1.81 12.25 5.98
C ASN A 44 -0.65 11.23 6.00
N ASN A 45 0.21 11.27 7.02
CA ASN A 45 1.43 10.44 7.08
C ASN A 45 1.45 9.42 8.23
N TYR A 46 0.34 9.23 8.95
CA TYR A 46 0.30 8.35 10.11
C TYR A 46 -0.44 7.05 9.81
N VAL A 47 0.16 5.94 10.24
CA VAL A 47 -0.45 4.62 10.23
C VAL A 47 -1.03 4.34 11.62
N PRO A 48 -2.24 3.79 11.75
CA PRO A 48 -2.78 3.37 13.03
C PRO A 48 -1.80 2.43 13.75
N LYS A 49 -1.63 2.63 15.06
CA LYS A 49 -0.67 1.86 15.88
C LYS A 49 -0.83 0.34 15.72
N LYS A 50 -2.08 -0.12 15.62
CA LYS A 50 -2.42 -1.53 15.41
C LYS A 50 -1.81 -2.10 14.11
N ASP A 51 -1.86 -1.32 13.03
CA ASP A 51 -1.36 -1.74 11.73
C ASP A 51 0.17 -1.70 11.70
N TYR A 52 0.77 -0.75 12.41
CA TYR A 52 2.23 -0.69 12.63
C TYR A 52 2.74 -1.88 13.44
N GLU A 53 2.09 -2.22 14.55
CA GLU A 53 2.47 -3.37 15.39
C GLU A 53 2.33 -4.69 14.65
N LYS A 54 1.30 -4.82 13.81
CA LYS A 54 1.14 -5.97 12.91
C LYS A 54 2.31 -6.05 11.91
N LEU A 55 2.62 -4.94 11.24
CA LEU A 55 3.71 -4.86 10.26
C LEU A 55 5.07 -5.19 10.87
N GLU A 56 5.36 -4.69 12.08
CA GLU A 56 6.60 -5.00 12.79
C GLU A 56 6.67 -6.48 13.17
N GLY A 57 5.56 -7.07 13.61
CA GLY A 57 5.47 -8.50 13.91
C GLY A 57 5.74 -9.38 12.69
N ASP A 58 5.15 -9.03 11.55
CA ASP A 58 5.34 -9.77 10.30
C ASP A 58 6.77 -9.61 9.76
N TYR A 59 7.34 -8.41 9.85
CA TYR A 59 8.75 -8.16 9.49
C TYR A 59 9.72 -9.00 10.32
N ARG A 60 9.52 -9.06 11.65
CA ARG A 60 10.36 -9.88 12.56
C ARG A 60 10.31 -11.36 12.19
N LYS A 61 9.13 -11.90 11.89
CA LYS A 61 8.97 -13.30 11.47
C LYS A 61 9.74 -13.59 10.18
N VAL A 62 9.70 -12.69 9.21
CA VAL A 62 10.43 -12.83 7.94
C VAL A 62 11.94 -12.82 8.19
N VAL A 63 12.43 -11.86 8.97
CA VAL A 63 13.86 -11.76 9.32
C VAL A 63 14.34 -13.01 10.07
N ASP A 64 13.56 -13.50 11.04
CA ASP A 64 13.88 -14.73 11.78
C ASP A 64 13.88 -15.96 10.87
N SER A 65 12.99 -16.03 9.88
CA SER A 65 12.95 -17.12 8.89
C SER A 65 14.18 -17.12 7.98
N ILE A 66 14.61 -15.93 7.53
CA ILE A 66 15.82 -15.75 6.70
C ILE A 66 17.08 -16.15 7.49
N LEU A 67 17.18 -15.72 8.75
CA LEU A 67 18.38 -15.96 9.57
C LEU A 67 18.50 -17.42 10.03
N ASN A 68 17.37 -18.07 10.33
CA ASN A 68 17.36 -19.43 10.87
C ASN A 68 17.09 -20.51 9.82
N GLY A 69 16.98 -20.15 8.53
CA GLY A 69 16.65 -21.10 7.45
C GLY A 69 15.27 -21.72 7.59
N GLY A 70 14.36 -21.04 8.30
CA GLY A 70 12.98 -21.49 8.47
C GLY A 70 12.14 -21.22 7.21
N GLU A 71 11.07 -22.00 7.03
CA GLU A 71 10.06 -21.69 6.03
C GLU A 71 9.50 -20.29 6.30
N LEU A 72 9.51 -19.43 5.28
CA LEU A 72 8.84 -18.14 5.36
C LEU A 72 7.41 -18.39 5.82
N PRO A 73 6.88 -17.61 6.79
CA PRO A 73 5.49 -17.77 7.19
C PRO A 73 4.62 -17.64 5.93
N ALA A 74 3.93 -18.73 5.58
CA ALA A 74 2.91 -18.70 4.56
C ALA A 74 1.95 -17.56 4.94
N ASN A 75 1.89 -16.55 4.08
CA ASN A 75 1.04 -15.37 4.13
C ASN A 75 0.59 -14.94 5.56
N PRO A 76 1.12 -13.85 6.15
CA PRO A 76 0.72 -13.41 7.49
C PRO A 76 -0.79 -13.08 7.64
N ASN A 77 -1.56 -13.11 6.54
CA ASN A 77 -3.01 -12.98 6.55
C ASN A 77 -3.80 -14.30 6.55
N GLY A 78 -3.18 -15.48 6.39
CA GLY A 78 -3.84 -16.79 6.59
C GLY A 78 -5.12 -17.07 5.78
N GLU A 79 -5.51 -16.19 4.86
CA GLU A 79 -6.59 -16.43 3.91
C GLU A 79 -6.00 -17.33 2.82
N GLU A 80 -6.60 -18.52 2.64
CA GLU A 80 -6.37 -19.32 1.44
C GLU A 80 -6.50 -18.39 0.23
N ALA A 81 -5.46 -18.34 -0.61
CA ALA A 81 -5.49 -17.51 -1.80
C ALA A 81 -6.79 -17.83 -2.56
N PRO A 82 -7.65 -16.84 -2.82
CA PRO A 82 -8.94 -17.11 -3.41
C PRO A 82 -8.74 -17.79 -4.77
N ASP A 83 -9.51 -18.84 -5.03
CA ASP A 83 -9.34 -19.69 -6.21
C ASP A 83 -9.38 -18.83 -7.49
N MET A 84 -8.22 -18.66 -8.13
CA MET A 84 -8.08 -17.84 -9.33
C MET A 84 -8.91 -18.38 -10.49
N ALA A 85 -9.09 -19.69 -10.60
CA ALA A 85 -9.89 -20.29 -11.66
C ALA A 85 -11.38 -19.93 -11.46
N GLN A 86 -11.85 -19.98 -10.22
CA GLN A 86 -13.18 -19.53 -9.86
C GLN A 86 -13.35 -18.02 -10.09
N LEU A 87 -12.42 -17.18 -9.62
CA LEU A 87 -12.48 -15.73 -9.80
C LEU A 87 -12.50 -15.33 -11.28
N ARG A 88 -11.67 -15.98 -12.11
CA ARG A 88 -11.67 -15.76 -13.57
C ARG A 88 -13.01 -16.17 -14.18
N LYS A 89 -13.58 -17.29 -13.76
CA LYS A 89 -14.89 -17.73 -14.23
C LYS A 89 -15.95 -16.71 -13.86
N GLU A 90 -15.98 -16.24 -12.61
CA GLU A 90 -16.96 -15.26 -12.16
C GLU A 90 -16.82 -13.91 -12.88
N LEU A 91 -15.60 -13.47 -13.17
CA LEU A 91 -15.35 -12.19 -13.86
C LEU A 91 -15.62 -12.23 -15.37
N TYR A 92 -15.36 -13.35 -16.03
CA TYR A 92 -15.36 -13.43 -17.49
C TYR A 92 -16.46 -14.32 -18.07
N ASP A 93 -17.32 -14.95 -17.25
CA ASP A 93 -18.48 -15.68 -17.75
C ASP A 93 -19.49 -14.69 -18.38
N PRO A 94 -19.78 -14.81 -19.69
CA PRO A 94 -20.70 -13.90 -20.38
C PRO A 94 -22.15 -13.97 -19.86
N ASN A 95 -22.51 -15.01 -19.11
CA ASN A 95 -23.82 -15.14 -18.49
C ASN A 95 -23.90 -14.49 -17.10
N ASN A 96 -22.77 -14.00 -16.57
CA ASN A 96 -22.74 -13.33 -15.28
C ASN A 96 -22.96 -11.83 -15.45
N SER A 97 -23.96 -11.28 -14.75
CA SER A 97 -24.23 -9.85 -14.72
C SER A 97 -23.78 -9.28 -13.39
N LEU A 98 -22.51 -8.87 -13.32
CA LEU A 98 -21.95 -8.23 -12.14
C LEU A 98 -22.27 -6.73 -12.12
N SER A 99 -22.54 -6.19 -10.94
CA SER A 99 -22.48 -4.75 -10.72
C SER A 99 -21.03 -4.25 -10.89
N ASN A 100 -20.84 -2.96 -11.17
CA ASN A 100 -19.48 -2.39 -11.24
C ASN A 100 -18.73 -2.60 -9.91
N LEU A 101 -19.44 -2.48 -8.78
CA LEU A 101 -18.89 -2.74 -7.45
C LEU A 101 -18.37 -4.18 -7.31
N ASP A 102 -19.17 -5.16 -7.69
CA ASP A 102 -18.79 -6.57 -7.59
C ASP A 102 -17.67 -6.92 -8.57
N TYR A 103 -17.72 -6.36 -9.78
CA TYR A 103 -16.69 -6.53 -10.78
C TYR A 103 -15.33 -6.01 -10.28
N VAL A 104 -15.30 -4.80 -9.71
CA VAL A 104 -14.06 -4.20 -9.18
C VAL A 104 -13.54 -4.98 -7.96
N LYS A 105 -14.43 -5.36 -7.02
CA LYS A 105 -14.04 -6.22 -5.88
C LYS A 105 -13.36 -7.51 -6.34
N LYS A 106 -13.99 -8.24 -7.27
CA LYS A 106 -13.44 -9.49 -7.79
C LYS A 106 -12.16 -9.27 -8.59
N THR A 107 -12.05 -8.18 -9.33
CA THR A 107 -10.83 -7.82 -10.07
C THR A 107 -9.66 -7.58 -9.12
N LEU A 108 -9.88 -6.86 -8.00
CA LEU A 108 -8.85 -6.63 -6.98
C LEU A 108 -8.45 -7.93 -6.28
N GLN A 109 -9.40 -8.81 -5.97
CA GLN A 109 -9.14 -10.15 -5.43
C GLN A 109 -8.30 -11.00 -6.40
N LEU A 110 -8.64 -10.98 -7.69
CA LEU A 110 -7.88 -11.70 -8.71
C LEU A 110 -6.47 -11.14 -8.88
N ARG A 111 -6.31 -9.80 -8.82
CA ARG A 111 -4.99 -9.15 -8.85
C ARG A 111 -4.10 -9.64 -7.72
N GLU A 112 -4.62 -9.65 -6.50
CA GLU A 112 -3.87 -10.10 -5.32
C GLU A 112 -3.48 -11.57 -5.42
N ALA A 113 -4.43 -12.45 -5.76
CA ALA A 113 -4.15 -13.88 -5.94
C ALA A 113 -3.09 -14.13 -7.04
N TYR A 114 -3.16 -13.38 -8.15
CA TYR A 114 -2.20 -13.50 -9.25
C TYR A 114 -0.80 -13.01 -8.86
N ILE A 115 -0.69 -11.91 -8.09
CA ILE A 115 0.58 -11.43 -7.54
C ILE A 115 1.17 -12.44 -6.57
N GLN A 116 0.36 -13.02 -5.69
CA GLN A 116 0.80 -14.03 -4.73
C GLN A 116 1.34 -15.30 -5.42
N GLU A 117 0.67 -15.78 -6.47
CA GLU A 117 1.11 -16.99 -7.17
C GLU A 117 2.30 -16.76 -8.10
N THR A 118 2.30 -15.65 -8.85
CA THR A 118 3.24 -15.45 -9.96
C THR A 118 4.36 -14.45 -9.66
N GLY A 119 4.23 -13.66 -8.59
CA GLY A 119 5.10 -12.53 -8.29
C GLY A 119 4.99 -11.36 -9.27
N LYS A 120 3.99 -11.37 -10.17
CA LYS A 120 3.80 -10.36 -11.22
C LYS A 120 2.46 -9.67 -11.04
N ASP A 121 2.41 -8.37 -11.28
CA ASP A 121 1.17 -7.61 -11.25
C ASP A 121 0.46 -7.68 -12.62
N PRO A 122 -0.79 -8.17 -12.70
CA PRO A 122 -1.53 -8.27 -13.95
C PRO A 122 -1.95 -6.90 -14.51
N PHE A 123 -1.85 -5.82 -13.74
CA PHE A 123 -2.10 -4.46 -14.22
C PHE A 123 -0.89 -3.86 -14.92
N LEU A 124 0.27 -4.50 -14.83
CA LEU A 124 1.44 -4.11 -15.60
C LEU A 124 1.32 -4.63 -17.04
N PRO A 125 1.81 -3.86 -18.03
CA PRO A 125 1.96 -4.39 -19.37
C PRO A 125 2.85 -5.64 -19.31
N THR A 126 2.45 -6.67 -20.08
CA THR A 126 3.29 -7.85 -20.29
C THR A 126 3.75 -7.85 -21.75
N GLY A 127 5.07 -7.91 -21.96
CA GLY A 127 5.63 -8.03 -23.28
C GLY A 127 5.62 -9.49 -23.74
N ILE A 128 5.11 -9.75 -24.95
CA ILE A 128 5.16 -11.09 -25.57
C ILE A 128 6.62 -11.49 -25.88
N ASN A 129 7.54 -10.52 -25.96
CA ASN A 129 8.95 -10.71 -26.37
C ASN A 129 9.99 -10.26 -25.32
N GLY A 130 9.63 -10.13 -24.04
CA GLY A 130 10.55 -9.70 -22.98
C GLY A 130 9.98 -8.63 -22.05
N ASP A 131 10.85 -8.01 -21.25
CA ASP A 131 10.47 -6.90 -20.38
C ASP A 131 9.99 -5.72 -21.27
N PRO A 132 8.72 -5.26 -21.14
CA PRO A 132 8.21 -4.18 -21.97
C PRO A 132 8.81 -2.81 -21.62
N PHE A 133 9.56 -2.71 -20.52
CA PHE A 133 10.15 -1.46 -20.05
C PHE A 133 11.55 -1.25 -20.65
N LYS A 134 11.87 0.01 -21.00
CA LYS A 134 13.18 0.36 -21.59
C LYS A 134 14.28 0.40 -20.55
N ASN A 135 13.93 0.65 -19.29
CA ASN A 135 14.84 0.75 -18.15
C ASN A 135 14.10 0.53 -16.83
N ASP A 136 14.87 0.38 -15.75
CA ASP A 136 14.35 0.12 -14.40
C ASP A 136 13.49 1.26 -13.85
N GLN A 137 13.73 2.51 -14.25
CA GLN A 137 12.95 3.65 -13.80
C GLN A 137 11.54 3.63 -14.40
N GLU A 138 11.40 3.27 -15.67
CA GLU A 138 10.11 3.11 -16.34
C GLU A 138 9.31 1.97 -15.72
N LYS A 139 9.98 0.86 -15.40
CA LYS A 139 9.39 -0.27 -14.68
C LYS A 139 8.86 0.12 -13.31
N LEU A 140 9.68 0.80 -12.50
CA LEU A 140 9.28 1.27 -11.18
C LEU A 140 8.09 2.25 -11.25
N ALA A 141 8.09 3.15 -12.22
CA ALA A 141 6.98 4.07 -12.43
C ALA A 141 5.68 3.32 -12.79
N ALA A 142 5.76 2.29 -13.63
CA ALA A 142 4.62 1.45 -13.98
C ALA A 142 4.08 0.66 -12.78
N GLU A 143 4.97 0.07 -11.96
CA GLU A 143 4.62 -0.61 -10.71
C GLU A 143 3.87 0.33 -9.75
N GLN A 144 4.36 1.56 -9.59
CA GLN A 144 3.71 2.58 -8.77
C GLN A 144 2.34 2.99 -9.34
N SER A 145 2.23 3.14 -10.67
CA SER A 145 0.97 3.44 -11.32
C SER A 145 -0.05 2.33 -11.13
N ALA A 146 0.34 1.07 -11.31
CA ALA A 146 -0.53 -0.09 -11.09
C ALA A 146 -1.02 -0.16 -9.63
N ALA A 147 -0.12 0.03 -8.67
CA ALA A 147 -0.47 0.10 -7.25
C ALA A 147 -1.43 1.26 -6.94
N LYS A 148 -1.20 2.44 -7.53
CA LYS A 148 -2.08 3.60 -7.37
C LYS A 148 -3.48 3.35 -7.90
N VAL A 149 -3.59 2.73 -9.09
CA VAL A 149 -4.90 2.37 -9.68
C VAL A 149 -5.66 1.43 -8.75
N ALA A 150 -5.01 0.36 -8.29
CA ALA A 150 -5.65 -0.59 -7.38
C ALA A 150 -6.06 0.06 -6.05
N LYS A 151 -5.23 0.96 -5.50
CA LYS A 151 -5.54 1.71 -4.28
C LYS A 151 -6.77 2.59 -4.47
N VAL A 152 -6.84 3.37 -5.54
CA VAL A 152 -7.99 4.25 -5.83
C VAL A 152 -9.27 3.45 -6.02
N LEU A 153 -9.20 2.29 -6.68
CA LEU A 153 -10.34 1.39 -6.82
C LEU A 153 -10.78 0.81 -5.47
N GLN A 154 -9.83 0.44 -4.60
CA GLN A 154 -10.14 -0.03 -3.25
C GLN A 154 -10.80 1.07 -2.40
N GLU A 155 -10.27 2.30 -2.44
CA GLU A 155 -10.87 3.46 -1.77
C GLU A 155 -12.32 3.69 -2.23
N ALA A 156 -12.59 3.57 -3.52
CA ALA A 156 -13.95 3.67 -4.05
C ALA A 156 -14.87 2.55 -3.56
N VAL A 157 -14.35 1.32 -3.47
CA VAL A 157 -15.09 0.17 -2.90
C VAL A 157 -15.42 0.40 -1.42
N ASP A 158 -14.45 0.93 -0.67
CA ASP A 158 -14.59 1.18 0.76
C ASP A 158 -15.56 2.34 1.02
N GLU A 159 -15.47 3.44 0.25
CA GLU A 159 -16.37 4.59 0.35
C GLU A 159 -17.81 4.23 -0.04
N ALA A 160 -17.99 3.32 -1.02
CA ALA A 160 -19.31 2.82 -1.39
C ALA A 160 -19.98 1.98 -0.30
N ASN A 161 -19.22 1.41 0.64
CA ASN A 161 -19.71 0.63 1.78
C ASN A 161 -20.77 -0.44 1.39
N GLY A 162 -20.58 -1.10 0.25
CA GLY A 162 -21.48 -2.14 -0.24
C GLY A 162 -22.66 -1.66 -1.10
N ASP A 163 -22.83 -0.36 -1.32
CA ASP A 163 -23.88 0.18 -2.17
C ASP A 163 -23.41 0.37 -3.64
N PRO A 164 -23.98 -0.36 -4.61
CA PRO A 164 -23.57 -0.25 -6.01
C PRO A 164 -23.82 1.13 -6.65
N GLU A 165 -24.92 1.81 -6.28
CA GLU A 165 -25.23 3.13 -6.86
C GLU A 165 -24.24 4.19 -6.41
N THR A 166 -23.89 4.21 -5.11
CA THR A 166 -22.83 5.07 -4.58
C THR A 166 -21.49 4.77 -5.24
N PHE A 167 -21.16 3.49 -5.46
CA PHE A 167 -19.93 3.11 -6.17
C PHE A 167 -19.86 3.72 -7.58
N ASP A 168 -20.95 3.65 -8.35
CA ASP A 168 -21.01 4.21 -9.70
C ASP A 168 -20.80 5.73 -9.71
N ILE A 169 -21.38 6.43 -8.73
CA ILE A 169 -21.18 7.86 -8.55
C ILE A 169 -19.71 8.17 -8.25
N ILE A 170 -19.07 7.43 -7.34
CA ILE A 170 -17.66 7.63 -7.00
C ILE A 170 -16.78 7.35 -8.22
N LEU A 171 -16.99 6.21 -8.89
CA LEU A 171 -16.25 5.81 -10.07
C LEU A 171 -16.33 6.86 -11.18
N SER A 172 -17.50 7.45 -11.41
CA SER A 172 -17.69 8.53 -12.39
C SER A 172 -16.88 9.79 -12.11
N LYS A 173 -16.51 10.05 -10.83
CA LYS A 173 -15.65 11.19 -10.46
C LYS A 173 -14.19 10.91 -10.73
N LEU A 174 -13.78 9.64 -10.70
CA LEU A 174 -12.40 9.21 -10.91
C LEU A 174 -11.98 9.22 -12.38
N ILE A 175 -12.94 9.17 -13.32
CA ILE A 175 -12.71 9.09 -14.77
C ILE A 175 -12.68 10.49 -15.45
N LYS A 176 -12.74 11.57 -14.67
CA LYS A 176 -12.70 12.97 -15.18
C LYS A 176 -11.29 13.51 -15.33
#